data_AF-A0A976MD14-F1
#
_entry.id   AF-A0A976MD14-F1
#
_cell.length_a   1.000
_cell.length_b   1.000
_cell.length_c   1.000
_cell.angle_alpha   90.00
_cell.angle_beta   90.00
_cell.angle_gamma   90.00
#
_symmetry.space_group_name_H-M   'P 1'
#
loop_
_entity.id
_entity.type
_entity.pdbx_description
1 polymer ?
#
loop_
_entity_poly.entity_id
_entity_poly.type
_entity_poly.pdbx_seq_one_letter_code
_entity_poly.pdbx_strand_id
1 'polypeptide(L)'
;MREQLWIFKERSSVRSGIAKIPISVSLLGCAILILLLYAISAIIETGILVELIGFDLPFILKMLSLISTVSLFAFVINRTCVLYFVIFSSLVYFVTHSLVISGLIQFYSKCKEYSRPFLSMIYYTPRDEMLMLLMALVMARLLLIIPFCYYSLVLYTIRMAGGTGWTAIPAFQLEMDKIPRQIEELKRRREYVKRRVGIL
;
A
#
# COMPACT_ATOMS: atom_id res chain seq x y z
N MET A 1 -18.78 -37.45 0.17
CA MET A 1 -19.29 -36.12 0.58
C MET A 1 -18.43 -35.40 1.63
N ARG A 2 -17.76 -36.09 2.58
CA ARG A 2 -16.80 -35.44 3.52
C ARG A 2 -15.47 -35.00 2.89
N GLU A 3 -15.01 -35.68 1.85
CA GLU A 3 -13.73 -35.36 1.21
C GLU A 3 -13.78 -34.08 0.38
N GLN A 4 -14.91 -33.70 -0.22
CA GLN A 4 -15.02 -32.40 -0.90
C GLN A 4 -14.98 -31.22 0.08
N LEU A 5 -15.49 -31.41 1.31
CA LEU A 5 -15.50 -30.38 2.36
C LEU A 5 -14.08 -29.91 2.73
N TRP A 6 -13.06 -30.77 2.67
CA TRP A 6 -11.67 -30.37 2.93
C TRP A 6 -11.13 -29.49 1.79
N ILE A 7 -11.45 -29.82 0.52
CA ILE A 7 -11.02 -29.07 -0.66
C ILE A 7 -11.62 -27.66 -0.63
N PHE A 8 -12.87 -27.54 -0.19
CA PHE A 8 -13.54 -26.26 0.01
C PHE A 8 -13.04 -25.51 1.24
N LYS A 9 -12.67 -26.19 2.33
CA LYS A 9 -12.12 -25.58 3.55
C LYS A 9 -10.76 -24.93 3.30
N GLU A 10 -9.91 -25.51 2.44
CA GLU A 10 -8.61 -24.95 2.07
C GLU A 10 -8.70 -23.86 0.99
N ARG A 11 -9.58 -24.00 -0.03
CA ARG A 11 -9.80 -22.93 -1.02
C ARG A 11 -10.56 -21.71 -0.50
N SER A 12 -11.24 -21.84 0.65
CA SER A 12 -12.04 -20.77 1.28
C SER A 12 -11.26 -19.81 2.17
N SER A 13 -9.94 -20.00 2.32
CA SER A 13 -9.12 -19.10 3.09
C SER A 13 -8.76 -17.83 2.31
N VAL A 14 -9.77 -17.00 2.00
CA VAL A 14 -9.62 -15.54 2.12
C VAL A 14 -9.61 -15.16 3.61
N ARG A 15 -9.04 -16.06 4.44
CA ARG A 15 -8.92 -15.93 5.87
C ARG A 15 -7.59 -15.23 6.06
N SER A 16 -7.71 -14.01 6.58
CA SER A 16 -6.69 -13.30 7.31
C SER A 16 -5.47 -12.81 6.54
N GLY A 17 -4.96 -11.65 6.93
CA GLY A 17 -3.54 -11.40 6.75
C GLY A 17 -2.73 -12.46 7.51
N ILE A 18 -1.41 -12.48 7.32
CA ILE A 18 -0.49 -13.41 7.99
C ILE A 18 -0.97 -13.73 9.42
N ALA A 19 -1.33 -14.99 9.70
CA ALA A 19 -1.74 -15.53 11.01
C ALA A 19 -3.18 -15.32 11.56
N LYS A 20 -4.27 -15.51 10.79
CA LYS A 20 -5.67 -15.41 11.29
C LYS A 20 -6.10 -14.01 11.76
N ILE A 21 -5.25 -13.01 11.55
CA ILE A 21 -5.48 -11.61 11.89
C ILE A 21 -6.45 -10.96 10.89
N PRO A 22 -7.42 -10.14 11.32
CA PRO A 22 -8.29 -9.40 10.41
C PRO A 22 -7.48 -8.56 9.41
N ILE A 23 -7.91 -8.54 8.14
CA ILE A 23 -7.17 -7.89 7.06
C ILE A 23 -7.02 -6.39 7.29
N SER A 24 -8.01 -5.73 7.89
CA SER A 24 -7.90 -4.32 8.28
C SER A 24 -6.80 -4.08 9.32
N VAL A 25 -6.54 -5.03 10.22
CA VAL A 25 -5.47 -4.94 11.23
C VAL A 25 -4.10 -5.16 10.58
N SER A 26 -3.99 -6.11 9.64
CA SER A 26 -2.75 -6.28 8.86
C SER A 26 -2.43 -5.04 8.02
N LEU A 27 -3.45 -4.42 7.40
CA LEU A 27 -3.30 -3.13 6.70
C LEU A 27 -2.86 -2.01 7.63
N LEU A 28 -3.44 -1.94 8.83
CA LEU A 28 -3.06 -0.95 9.84
C LEU A 28 -1.60 -1.13 10.25
N GLY A 29 -1.17 -2.37 10.51
CA GLY A 29 0.22 -2.69 10.82
C GLY A 29 1.18 -2.28 9.71
N CYS A 30 0.84 -2.57 8.45
CA CYS A 30 1.63 -2.12 7.30
C CYS A 30 1.68 -0.60 7.20
N ALA A 31 0.55 0.11 7.32
CA ALA A 31 0.50 1.57 7.24
C ALA A 31 1.33 2.24 8.35
N ILE A 32 1.24 1.73 9.59
CA ILE A 32 2.05 2.21 10.72
C ILE A 32 3.54 1.98 10.45
N LEU A 33 3.92 0.80 9.96
CA LEU A 33 5.32 0.49 9.67
C LEU A 33 5.89 1.37 8.55
N ILE A 34 5.11 1.60 7.49
CA ILE A 34 5.48 2.52 6.40
C ILE A 34 5.66 3.94 6.93
N LEU A 35 4.76 4.41 7.80
CA LEU A 35 4.83 5.73 8.43
C LEU A 35 6.06 5.87 9.34
N LEU A 36 6.36 4.85 10.16
CA LEU A 36 7.54 4.82 11.02
C LEU A 36 8.83 4.88 10.19
N LEU A 37 8.92 4.06 9.14
CA LEU A 37 10.07 4.08 8.24
C LEU A 37 10.21 5.43 7.52
N TYR A 38 9.11 6.06 7.14
CA TYR A 38 9.14 7.42 6.60
C TYR A 38 9.68 8.43 7.61
N ALA A 39 9.19 8.41 8.85
CA ALA A 39 9.63 9.33 9.89
C ALA A 39 11.13 9.18 10.20
N ILE A 40 11.61 7.94 10.33
CA ILE A 40 13.05 7.65 10.54
C ILE A 40 13.87 8.16 9.35
N SER A 41 13.44 7.84 8.13
CA SER A 41 14.13 8.28 6.90
C SER A 41 14.19 9.81 6.82
N ALA A 42 13.08 10.51 7.07
CA ALA A 42 13.00 11.96 6.98
C ALA A 42 13.93 12.69 7.99
N ILE A 43 14.11 12.11 9.19
CA ILE A 43 15.01 12.68 10.23
C ILE A 43 16.47 12.60 9.77
N ILE A 44 16.89 11.46 9.22
CA ILE A 44 18.30 11.24 8.84
C ILE A 44 18.63 11.79 7.45
N GLU A 45 17.66 11.84 6.54
CA GLU A 45 17.82 12.17 5.12
C GLU A 45 18.51 13.52 4.92
N THR A 46 18.04 14.56 5.61
CA THR A 46 18.57 15.92 5.46
C THR A 46 20.06 15.98 5.80
N GLY A 47 20.47 15.34 6.90
CA GLY A 47 21.89 15.32 7.31
C GLY A 47 22.76 14.57 6.31
N ILE A 48 22.30 13.39 5.88
CA ILE A 48 23.04 12.53 4.94
C ILE A 48 23.18 13.21 3.58
N LEU A 49 22.10 13.78 3.03
CA LEU A 49 22.12 14.42 1.72
C LEU A 49 22.96 15.71 1.71
N VAL A 50 22.87 16.53 2.76
CA VAL A 50 23.69 17.74 2.86
C VAL A 50 25.17 17.39 3.03
N GLU A 51 25.51 16.38 3.83
CA GLU A 51 26.90 15.96 4.06
C GLU A 51 27.54 15.29 2.83
N LEU A 52 26.81 14.44 2.10
CA LEU A 52 27.36 13.67 0.98
C LEU A 52 27.18 14.33 -0.39
N ILE A 53 26.08 15.06 -0.58
CA ILE A 53 25.65 15.57 -1.89
C ILE A 53 25.67 17.11 -1.91
N GLY A 54 25.65 17.77 -0.74
CA GLY A 54 25.72 19.22 -0.60
C GLY A 54 24.38 19.94 -0.81
N PHE A 55 23.29 19.20 -1.02
CA PHE A 55 21.94 19.76 -1.08
C PHE A 55 20.91 18.79 -0.51
N ASP A 56 19.78 19.35 -0.09
CA ASP A 56 18.64 18.61 0.43
C ASP A 56 17.54 18.43 -0.64
N LEU A 57 16.66 17.46 -0.45
CA LEU A 57 15.49 17.27 -1.31
C LEU A 57 14.54 18.48 -1.22
N PRO A 58 14.00 18.95 -2.36
CA PRO A 58 13.01 20.03 -2.39
C PRO A 58 11.85 19.77 -1.42
N PHE A 59 11.49 20.78 -0.62
CA PHE A 59 10.40 20.71 0.36
C PHE A 59 9.08 20.19 -0.22
N ILE A 60 8.77 20.57 -1.47
CA ILE A 60 7.57 20.12 -2.18
C ILE A 60 7.53 18.59 -2.31
N LEU A 61 8.67 17.95 -2.60
CA LEU A 61 8.76 16.48 -2.69
C LEU A 61 8.58 15.82 -1.32
N LYS A 62 9.13 16.42 -0.26
CA LYS A 62 8.94 15.93 1.12
C LYS A 62 7.47 16.01 1.55
N MET A 63 6.79 17.11 1.25
CA MET A 63 5.36 17.26 1.53
C MET A 63 4.50 16.29 0.73
N LEU A 64 4.78 16.07 -0.56
CA LEU A 64 4.09 15.08 -1.38
C LEU A 64 4.31 13.65 -0.84
N SER A 65 5.53 13.32 -0.42
CA SER A 65 5.87 12.06 0.24
C SER A 65 5.09 11.86 1.54
N LEU A 66 4.97 12.90 2.36
CA LEU A 66 4.15 12.86 3.59
C LEU A 66 2.67 12.64 3.28
N ILE A 67 2.08 13.46 2.39
CA ILE A 67 0.66 13.41 2.05
C ILE A 67 0.30 12.03 1.48
N SER A 68 1.12 11.51 0.57
CA SER A 68 0.90 10.19 -0.01
C SER A 68 1.04 9.08 1.04
N THR A 69 1.98 9.18 1.98
CA THR A 69 2.10 8.23 3.11
C THR A 69 0.86 8.27 4.02
N VAL A 70 0.38 9.46 4.40
CA VAL A 70 -0.81 9.63 5.25
C VAL A 70 -2.08 9.16 4.55
N SER A 71 -2.16 9.35 3.23
CA SER A 71 -3.33 8.92 2.43
C SER A 71 -3.58 7.42 2.48
N LEU A 72 -2.56 6.60 2.79
CA LEU A 72 -2.71 5.14 2.93
C LEU A 72 -3.74 4.82 4.02
N PHE A 73 -3.84 5.60 5.10
CA PHE A 73 -4.82 5.40 6.17
C PHE A 73 -6.27 5.61 5.75
N ALA A 74 -6.54 6.11 4.54
CA ALA A 74 -7.90 6.25 4.03
C ALA A 74 -8.67 4.91 3.98
N PHE A 75 -7.96 3.77 3.97
CA PHE A 75 -8.62 2.45 4.04
C PHE A 75 -9.50 2.29 5.29
N VAL A 76 -9.25 3.03 6.38
CA VAL A 76 -10.03 2.96 7.62
C VAL A 76 -11.49 3.40 7.41
N ILE A 77 -11.74 4.29 6.44
CA ILE A 77 -13.10 4.73 6.09
C ILE A 77 -13.85 3.54 5.51
N ASN A 78 -14.96 3.13 6.14
CA ASN A 78 -15.74 1.95 5.77
C ASN A 78 -16.60 2.16 4.50
N ARG A 79 -15.94 2.46 3.38
CA ARG A 79 -16.54 2.65 2.06
C ARG A 79 -15.72 1.88 1.02
N THR A 80 -16.39 1.19 0.10
CA THR A 80 -15.76 0.50 -1.04
C THR A 80 -15.10 1.49 -2.00
N CYS A 81 -15.76 2.63 -2.26
CA CYS A 81 -15.24 3.69 -3.14
C CYS A 81 -13.87 4.22 -2.68
N VAL A 82 -13.65 4.31 -1.37
CA VAL A 82 -12.39 4.81 -0.80
C VAL A 82 -11.24 3.83 -1.04
N LEU A 83 -11.52 2.52 -1.18
CA LEU A 83 -10.47 1.54 -1.47
C LEU A 83 -9.90 1.67 -2.89
N TYR A 84 -10.71 2.12 -3.86
CA TYR A 84 -10.18 2.46 -5.18
C TYR A 84 -9.17 3.60 -5.10
N PHE A 85 -9.49 4.63 -4.29
CA PHE A 85 -8.57 5.73 -4.04
C PHE A 85 -7.29 5.25 -3.32
N VAL A 86 -7.40 4.34 -2.35
CA VAL A 86 -6.24 3.77 -1.65
C VAL A 86 -5.34 2.99 -2.61
N ILE A 87 -5.90 2.14 -3.47
CA ILE A 87 -5.12 1.35 -4.45
C ILE A 87 -4.43 2.28 -5.45
N PHE A 88 -5.15 3.26 -6.00
CA PHE A 88 -4.58 4.23 -6.92
C PHE A 88 -3.50 5.09 -6.24
N SER A 89 -3.74 5.55 -5.02
CA SER A 89 -2.76 6.30 -4.23
C SER A 89 -1.50 5.48 -3.96
N SER A 90 -1.65 4.18 -3.69
CA SER A 90 -0.52 3.27 -3.44
C SER A 90 0.33 3.06 -4.70
N LEU A 91 -0.29 3.02 -5.89
CA LEU A 91 0.42 2.99 -7.17
C LEU A 91 1.18 4.31 -7.44
N VAL A 92 0.52 5.45 -7.26
CA VAL A 92 1.15 6.77 -7.40
C VAL A 92 2.31 6.91 -6.41
N TYR A 93 2.13 6.47 -5.17
CA TYR A 93 3.16 6.42 -4.15
C TYR A 93 4.36 5.60 -4.63
N PHE A 94 4.13 4.37 -5.09
CA PHE A 94 5.19 3.48 -5.54
C PHE A 94 6.00 4.08 -6.69
N VAL A 95 5.33 4.64 -7.71
CA VAL A 95 6.00 5.24 -8.89
C VAL A 95 6.79 6.47 -8.48
N THR A 96 6.18 7.40 -7.75
CA THR A 96 6.83 8.66 -7.33
C THR A 96 8.06 8.39 -6.48
N HIS A 97 7.96 7.48 -5.50
CA HIS A 97 9.06 7.16 -4.60
C HIS A 97 10.17 6.38 -5.32
N SER A 98 9.83 5.50 -6.25
CA SER A 98 10.82 4.80 -7.09
C SER A 98 11.62 5.78 -7.95
N LEU A 99 10.96 6.78 -8.54
CA LEU A 99 11.63 7.83 -9.32
C LEU A 99 12.56 8.67 -8.46
N VAL A 100 12.14 9.05 -7.26
CA VAL A 100 12.99 9.80 -6.31
C VAL A 100 14.23 9.00 -5.92
N ILE A 101 14.06 7.72 -5.54
CA ILE A 101 15.19 6.84 -5.20
C ILE A 101 16.14 6.69 -6.40
N SER A 102 15.60 6.41 -7.59
CA SER A 102 16.41 6.25 -8.80
C SER A 102 17.18 7.52 -9.14
N GLY A 103 16.53 8.68 -9.03
CA GLY A 103 17.16 9.99 -9.22
C GLY A 103 18.30 10.24 -8.23
N LEU A 104 18.10 9.94 -6.94
CA LEU A 104 19.14 10.06 -5.91
C LEU A 104 20.33 9.14 -6.19
N ILE A 105 20.09 7.87 -6.55
CA ILE A 105 21.16 6.91 -6.88
C ILE A 105 21.96 7.39 -8.10
N GLN A 106 21.29 7.79 -9.17
CA GLN A 106 21.95 8.28 -10.37
C GLN A 106 22.76 9.54 -10.10
N PHE A 107 22.19 10.47 -9.34
CA PHE A 107 22.87 11.72 -8.97
C PHE A 107 24.12 11.44 -8.13
N TYR A 108 23.99 10.62 -7.08
CA TYR A 108 25.12 10.22 -6.26
C TYR A 108 26.20 9.48 -7.07
N SER A 109 25.81 8.56 -7.96
CA SER A 109 26.75 7.84 -8.83
C SER A 109 27.54 8.81 -9.72
N LYS A 110 26.86 9.79 -10.32
CA LYS A 110 27.53 10.82 -11.12
C LYS A 110 28.46 11.68 -10.28
N CYS A 111 28.02 12.17 -9.12
CA CYS A 111 28.88 12.95 -8.22
C CYS A 111 30.12 12.17 -7.80
N LYS A 112 29.99 10.89 -7.48
CA LYS A 112 31.10 10.01 -7.14
C LYS A 112 32.07 9.79 -8.32
N GLU A 113 31.55 9.68 -9.54
CA GLU A 113 32.35 9.55 -10.75
C GLU A 113 33.17 10.82 -11.03
N TYR A 114 32.55 12.00 -10.91
CA TYR A 114 33.25 13.29 -11.07
C TYR A 114 34.26 13.58 -9.94
N SER A 115 33.97 13.13 -8.72
CA SER A 115 34.84 13.36 -7.55
C SER A 115 35.93 12.32 -7.37
N ARG A 116 35.82 11.13 -8.00
CA ARG A 116 36.81 10.04 -7.91
C ARG A 116 38.28 10.47 -8.13
N PRO A 117 38.61 11.30 -9.13
CA PRO A 117 39.98 11.77 -9.33
C PRO A 117 40.48 12.62 -8.16
N PHE A 118 39.63 13.51 -7.65
CA PHE A 118 39.96 14.40 -6.52
C PHE A 118 40.01 13.65 -5.18
N LEU A 119 39.10 12.71 -4.93
CA LEU A 119 39.06 11.89 -3.72
C LEU A 119 40.29 10.97 -3.61
N SER A 120 40.80 10.46 -4.74
CA SER A 120 42.05 9.70 -4.76
C SER A 120 43.29 10.52 -4.36
N MET A 121 43.24 11.85 -4.49
CA MET A 121 44.32 12.75 -4.06
C MET A 121 44.21 13.17 -2.59
N ILE A 122 43.02 13.16 -1.98
CA ILE A 122 42.76 13.77 -0.66
C ILE A 122 42.62 12.71 0.46
N TYR A 123 42.69 11.40 0.16
CA TYR A 123 42.47 10.31 1.13
C TYR A 123 41.13 10.39 1.90
N TYR A 124 40.17 11.15 1.38
CA TYR A 124 38.85 11.26 1.99
C TYR A 124 37.94 10.23 1.34
N THR A 125 37.62 9.14 2.02
CA THR A 125 36.55 8.23 1.60
C THR A 125 35.22 8.74 2.14
N PRO A 126 34.25 9.14 1.30
CA PRO A 126 32.94 9.52 1.79
C PRO A 126 32.32 8.33 2.54
N ARG A 127 31.57 8.61 3.61
CA ARG A 127 30.86 7.61 4.41
C ARG A 127 29.66 7.06 3.62
N ASP A 128 29.94 6.25 2.60
CA ASP A 128 28.95 5.62 1.72
C ASP A 128 27.94 4.77 2.48
N GLU A 129 28.32 4.28 3.66
CA GLU A 129 27.50 3.49 4.58
C GLU A 129 26.21 4.22 4.99
N MET A 130 26.27 5.54 5.21
CA MET A 130 25.10 6.33 5.62
C MET A 130 24.09 6.46 4.48
N LEU A 131 24.57 6.65 3.25
CA LEU A 131 23.70 6.66 2.07
C LEU A 131 23.09 5.27 1.83
N MET A 132 23.88 4.21 1.99
CA MET A 132 23.39 2.83 1.88
C MET A 132 22.29 2.53 2.91
N LEU A 133 22.44 3.00 4.15
CA LEU A 133 21.42 2.90 5.18
C LEU A 133 20.14 3.64 4.79
N LEU A 134 20.24 4.88 4.32
CA LEU A 134 19.10 5.66 3.85
C LEU A 134 18.39 4.94 2.69
N MET A 135 19.15 4.44 1.71
CA MET A 135 18.60 3.69 0.58
C MET A 135 17.91 2.40 1.03
N ALA A 136 18.50 1.66 1.97
CA ALA A 136 17.89 0.45 2.52
C ALA A 136 16.56 0.73 3.22
N LEU A 137 16.48 1.80 4.02
CA LEU A 137 15.25 2.22 4.70
C LEU A 137 14.16 2.61 3.69
N VAL A 138 14.51 3.41 2.69
CA VAL A 138 13.56 3.87 1.67
C VAL A 138 13.10 2.70 0.78
N MET A 139 13.98 1.77 0.44
CA MET A 139 13.63 0.55 -0.31
C MET A 139 12.76 -0.41 0.50
N ALA A 140 13.06 -0.61 1.79
CA ALA A 140 12.21 -1.40 2.69
C ALA A 140 10.80 -0.81 2.80
N ARG A 141 10.70 0.52 2.92
CA ARG A 141 9.42 1.24 2.89
C ARG A 141 8.66 0.99 1.59
N LEU A 142 9.34 1.04 0.45
CA LEU A 142 8.74 0.79 -0.87
C LEU A 142 8.24 -0.66 -1.02
N LEU A 143 9.00 -1.63 -0.51
CA LEU A 143 8.63 -3.05 -0.54
C LEU A 143 7.37 -3.34 0.28
N LEU A 144 7.16 -2.63 1.40
CA LEU A 144 5.96 -2.78 2.24
C LEU A 144 4.66 -2.33 1.56
N ILE A 145 4.74 -1.55 0.48
CA ILE A 145 3.56 -1.17 -0.31
C ILE A 145 2.97 -2.39 -1.04
N ILE A 146 3.79 -3.38 -1.41
CA ILE A 146 3.31 -4.58 -2.11
C ILE A 146 2.31 -5.37 -1.24
N PRO A 147 2.66 -5.81 0.00
CA PRO A 147 1.69 -6.47 0.87
C PRO A 147 0.53 -5.54 1.25
N PHE A 148 0.76 -4.22 1.39
CA PHE A 148 -0.32 -3.26 1.65
C PHE A 148 -1.35 -3.20 0.51
N CYS A 149 -0.91 -3.14 -0.75
CA CYS A 149 -1.77 -3.20 -1.92
C CYS A 149 -2.55 -4.53 -1.99
N TYR A 150 -1.86 -5.65 -1.74
CA TYR A 150 -2.50 -6.96 -1.70
C TYR A 150 -3.63 -7.00 -0.67
N TYR A 151 -3.37 -6.60 0.58
CA TYR A 151 -4.39 -6.58 1.62
C TYR A 151 -5.51 -5.58 1.32
N SER A 152 -5.22 -4.47 0.64
CA SER A 152 -6.23 -3.49 0.21
C SER A 152 -7.19 -4.09 -0.82
N LEU A 153 -6.68 -4.89 -1.77
CA LEU A 153 -7.50 -5.63 -2.74
C LEU A 153 -8.37 -6.68 -2.05
N VAL A 154 -7.84 -7.39 -1.06
CA VAL A 154 -8.64 -8.36 -0.29
C VAL A 154 -9.70 -7.64 0.56
N LEU A 155 -9.36 -6.50 1.17
CA LEU A 155 -10.34 -5.69 1.90
C LEU A 155 -11.44 -5.18 0.96
N TYR A 156 -11.10 -4.87 -0.29
CA TYR A 156 -12.06 -4.47 -1.31
C TYR A 156 -13.07 -5.57 -1.60
N THR A 157 -12.63 -6.82 -1.80
CA THR A 157 -13.56 -7.94 -2.04
C THR A 157 -14.48 -8.18 -0.84
N ILE A 158 -13.95 -8.08 0.38
CA ILE A 158 -14.74 -8.22 1.62
C ILE A 158 -15.81 -7.14 1.72
N ARG A 159 -15.47 -5.87 1.47
CA ARG A 159 -16.43 -4.76 1.53
C ARG A 159 -17.49 -4.83 0.43
N MET A 160 -17.11 -5.29 -0.76
CA MET A 160 -18.07 -5.55 -1.84
C MET A 160 -19.06 -6.68 -1.50
N ALA A 161 -18.67 -7.62 -0.64
CA ALA A 161 -19.56 -8.65 -0.11
C ALA A 161 -20.35 -8.19 1.12
N GLY A 162 -20.16 -6.95 1.60
CA GLY A 162 -20.88 -6.40 2.75
C GLY A 162 -20.18 -6.55 4.10
N GLY A 163 -18.97 -7.12 4.14
CA GLY A 163 -18.14 -7.19 5.33
C GLY A 163 -17.35 -5.91 5.60
N THR A 164 -16.82 -5.74 6.81
CA THR A 164 -16.04 -4.56 7.20
C THR A 164 -14.52 -4.79 7.15
N GLY A 165 -14.08 -6.06 7.20
CA GLY A 165 -12.67 -6.47 7.23
C GLY A 165 -12.00 -6.45 8.61
N TRP A 166 -12.73 -5.98 9.64
CA TRP A 166 -12.28 -5.93 11.04
C TRP A 166 -12.50 -7.24 11.79
N THR A 167 -13.36 -8.10 11.29
CA THR A 167 -13.63 -9.44 11.81
C THR A 167 -13.15 -10.49 10.82
N ALA A 168 -12.62 -11.59 11.32
CA ALA A 168 -12.23 -12.73 10.50
C ALA A 168 -13.48 -13.53 10.09
N ILE A 169 -14.08 -13.17 8.96
CA ILE A 169 -15.26 -13.86 8.43
C ILE A 169 -14.82 -14.79 7.28
N PRO A 170 -15.23 -16.07 7.24
CA PRO A 170 -15.05 -16.96 6.09
C PRO A 170 -15.69 -16.40 4.81
N ALA A 171 -15.02 -16.54 3.67
CA ALA A 171 -15.52 -16.08 2.38
C ALA A 171 -16.92 -16.62 2.04
N PHE A 172 -17.19 -17.89 2.37
CA PHE A 172 -18.51 -18.50 2.15
C PHE A 172 -19.62 -17.89 3.01
N GLN A 173 -19.31 -17.41 4.22
CA GLN A 173 -20.31 -16.70 5.04
C GLN A 173 -20.63 -15.34 4.40
N LEU A 174 -19.62 -14.62 3.91
CA LEU A 174 -19.81 -13.38 3.16
C LEU A 174 -20.62 -13.59 1.86
N GLU A 175 -20.38 -14.68 1.13
CA GLU A 175 -21.17 -15.04 -0.05
C GLU A 175 -22.62 -15.38 0.32
N MET A 176 -22.83 -16.16 1.38
CA MET A 176 -24.18 -16.47 1.89
C MET A 176 -24.93 -15.20 2.30
N ASP A 177 -24.28 -14.26 2.96
CA ASP A 177 -24.89 -12.99 3.40
C ASP A 177 -25.21 -12.06 2.22
N LYS A 178 -24.49 -12.20 1.09
CA LYS A 178 -24.71 -11.43 -0.12
C LYS A 178 -25.92 -11.89 -0.93
N ILE A 179 -26.22 -13.19 -0.93
CA ILE A 179 -27.30 -13.80 -1.73
C ILE A 179 -28.67 -13.16 -1.45
N PRO A 180 -29.11 -12.95 -0.18
CA PRO A 180 -30.38 -12.30 0.11
C PRO A 180 -30.50 -10.90 -0.49
N ARG A 181 -29.43 -10.09 -0.43
CA ARG A 181 -29.41 -8.74 -1.00
C ARG A 181 -29.55 -8.76 -2.52
N GLN A 182 -28.87 -9.69 -3.20
CA GLN A 182 -28.98 -9.86 -4.64
C GLN A 182 -30.38 -10.31 -5.06
N ILE A 183 -31.00 -11.22 -4.30
CA ILE A 183 -32.39 -11.64 -4.54
C ILE A 183 -33.34 -10.43 -4.42
N GLU A 184 -33.16 -9.59 -3.41
CA GLU A 184 -34.00 -8.41 -3.20
C GLU A 184 -33.83 -7.38 -4.33
N GLU A 185 -32.59 -7.13 -4.76
CA GLU A 185 -32.29 -6.22 -5.87
C GLU A 185 -32.88 -6.72 -7.19
N LEU A 186 -32.79 -8.02 -7.48
CA LEU A 186 -33.42 -8.64 -8.63
C LEU A 186 -34.96 -8.57 -8.55
N LYS A 187 -35.55 -8.74 -7.36
CA LYS A 187 -37.01 -8.55 -7.15
C LYS A 187 -37.43 -7.11 -7.45
N ARG A 188 -36.70 -6.11 -6.95
CA ARG A 188 -36.96 -4.69 -7.26
C ARG A 188 -36.86 -4.39 -8.75
N ARG A 189 -35.83 -4.95 -9.42
CA ARG A 189 -35.66 -4.79 -10.86
C ARG A 189 -36.80 -5.46 -11.64
N ARG A 190 -37.25 -6.64 -11.23
CA ARG A 190 -38.43 -7.33 -11.80
C ARG A 190 -39.69 -6.49 -11.65
N GLU A 191 -39.93 -5.91 -10.47
CA GLU A 191 -41.07 -5.02 -10.26
C GLU A 191 -41.01 -3.77 -11.14
N TYR A 192 -39.84 -3.15 -11.25
CA TYR A 192 -39.64 -2.00 -12.14
C TYR A 192 -39.99 -2.35 -13.59
N VAL A 193 -39.48 -3.47 -14.10
CA VAL A 193 -39.78 -3.96 -15.45
C VAL A 193 -41.27 -4.26 -15.60
N LYS A 194 -41.91 -4.92 -14.62
CA LYS A 194 -43.36 -5.19 -14.65
C LYS A 194 -44.19 -3.91 -14.72
N ARG A 195 -43.83 -2.88 -13.94
CA ARG A 195 -44.48 -1.56 -14.00
C ARG A 195 -44.32 -0.91 -15.36
N ARG A 196 -43.14 -0.99 -15.97
CA ARG A 196 -42.88 -0.42 -17.30
C ARG A 196 -43.63 -1.15 -18.41
N VAL A 197 -43.72 -2.48 -18.36
CA VAL A 197 -44.47 -3.28 -19.34
C VAL A 197 -45.97 -3.05 -19.21
N GLY A 198 -46.52 -2.88 -18.01
CA GLY A 198 -47.94 -2.60 -17.83
C GLY A 198 -48.39 -1.17 -18.21
N ILE A 199 -47.45 -0.30 -18.58
CA ILE A 199 -47.71 1.06 -19.09
C ILE A 199 -47.66 1.10 -20.63
N LEU A 200 -47.11 0.06 -21.27
CA LEU A 200 -47.12 -0.15 -22.72
C LEU A 200 -48.36 -0.96 -23.13
#